data_AF-A0A842QR20-F1
#
_entry.id   AF-A0A842QR20-F1
#
_cell.length_a   1.000
_cell.length_b   1.000
_cell.length_c   1.000
_cell.angle_alpha   90.00
_cell.angle_beta   90.00
_cell.angle_gamma   90.00
#
_symmetry.space_group_name_H-M   'P 1'
#
loop_
_entity.id
_entity.type
_entity.pdbx_description
1 polymer ?
#
loop_
_entity_poly.entity_id
_entity_poly.type
_entity_poly.pdbx_seq_one_letter_code
_entity_poly.pdbx_strand_id
1 'polypeptide(L)'
;MSDDLTLKDTIFREFLKDPSLGPSEMTDKLGANYNSVKAAFAKLADEGFLERPSRGNYEPNIAFILLDLMERVTTLEESVSV
;
A
#
# COMPACT_ATOMS: atom_id res chain seq x y z
N MET A 1 9.24 9.25 17.21
CA MET A 1 9.86 9.79 15.99
C MET A 1 8.84 9.60 14.89
N SER A 2 8.38 10.67 14.25
CA SER A 2 7.49 10.56 13.10
C SER A 2 8.35 10.12 11.93
N ASP A 3 8.37 8.81 11.65
CA ASP A 3 8.96 8.31 10.42
C ASP A 3 8.23 8.98 9.26
N ASP A 4 8.94 9.79 8.48
CA ASP A 4 8.39 10.41 7.27
C ASP A 4 7.98 9.29 6.32
N LEU A 5 6.67 9.04 6.25
CA LEU A 5 6.10 8.00 5.39
C LEU A 5 6.41 8.32 3.94
N THR A 6 6.83 7.31 3.19
CA THR A 6 7.00 7.49 1.75
C THR A 6 5.66 7.77 1.08
N LEU A 7 5.69 8.32 -0.13
CA LEU A 7 4.47 8.50 -0.93
C LEU A 7 3.72 7.17 -1.12
N LYS A 8 4.44 6.06 -1.32
CA LYS A 8 3.85 4.72 -1.45
C LYS A 8 3.13 4.30 -0.17
N ASP A 9 3.75 4.52 1.00
CA ASP A 9 3.16 4.14 2.29
C ASP A 9 1.93 4.99 2.60
N THR A 10 1.97 6.27 2.24
CA THR A 10 0.84 7.19 2.38
C THR A 10 -0.33 6.77 1.49
N ILE A 11 -0.06 6.50 0.21
CA ILE A 11 -1.06 5.99 -0.74
C ILE A 11 -1.67 4.68 -0.23
N PHE A 12 -0.84 3.73 0.20
CA PHE A 12 -1.32 2.45 0.69
C PHE A 12 -2.24 2.60 1.91
N ARG A 13 -1.87 3.43 2.88
CA ARG A 13 -2.70 3.68 4.07
C ARG A 13 -4.01 4.36 3.73
N GLU A 14 -4.00 5.36 2.85
CA GLU A 14 -5.22 6.04 2.42
C GLU A 14 -6.12 5.13 1.59
N PHE A 15 -5.53 4.27 0.75
CA PHE A 15 -6.25 3.29 -0.04
C PHE A 15 -6.90 2.21 0.83
N LEU A 16 -6.25 1.75 1.89
CA LEU A 16 -6.86 0.80 2.83
C LEU A 16 -8.03 1.40 3.62
N LYS A 17 -8.02 2.72 3.89
CA LYS A 17 -9.15 3.42 4.53
C LYS A 17 -10.33 3.56 3.59
N ASP A 18 -10.06 3.79 2.31
CA ASP A 18 -11.07 3.95 1.26
C ASP A 18 -10.58 3.32 -0.05
N PRO A 19 -10.92 2.04 -0.30
CA PRO A 19 -10.50 1.33 -1.50
C PRO A 19 -11.13 1.84 -2.80
N SER A 20 -12.07 2.79 -2.73
CA SER A 20 -12.64 3.41 -3.94
C SER A 20 -11.69 4.43 -4.58
N LEU A 21 -10.62 4.82 -3.88
CA LEU A 21 -9.66 5.83 -4.34
C LEU A 21 -8.66 5.22 -5.33
N GLY A 22 -8.97 5.29 -6.62
CA GLY A 22 -8.03 4.95 -7.69
C GLY A 22 -6.89 5.96 -7.82
N PRO A 23 -5.98 5.75 -8.80
CA PRO A 23 -4.83 6.64 -9.01
C PRO A 23 -5.21 8.11 -9.24
N SER A 24 -6.32 8.37 -9.90
CA SER A 24 -6.80 9.74 -10.16
C SER A 24 -7.30 10.39 -8.88
N GLU A 25 -8.20 9.72 -8.16
CA GLU A 25 -8.81 10.20 -6.92
C GLU A 25 -7.74 10.42 -5.83
N MET A 26 -6.76 9.51 -5.77
CA MET A 26 -5.63 9.62 -4.84
C MET A 26 -4.70 10.79 -5.18
N THR A 27 -4.53 11.09 -6.48
CA THR A 27 -3.75 12.25 -6.93
C THR A 27 -4.37 13.55 -6.44
N ASP A 28 -5.68 13.69 -6.63
CA ASP A 28 -6.42 14.88 -6.20
C ASP A 28 -6.42 15.01 -4.67
N LYS A 29 -6.63 13.89 -3.96
CA LYS A 29 -6.64 13.86 -2.50
C LYS A 29 -5.30 14.27 -1.88
N LEU A 30 -4.18 13.81 -2.45
CA LEU A 30 -2.85 14.06 -1.91
C LEU A 30 -2.18 15.31 -2.50
N GLY A 31 -2.77 15.93 -3.53
CA GLY A 31 -2.13 17.03 -4.27
C GLY A 31 -0.80 16.62 -4.90
N ALA A 32 -0.65 15.34 -5.26
CA ALA A 32 0.60 14.74 -5.71
C ALA A 32 0.69 14.68 -7.24
N ASN A 33 1.85 14.28 -7.78
CA ASN A 33 1.98 14.05 -9.22
C ASN A 33 1.32 12.71 -9.62
N TYR A 34 0.41 12.75 -10.61
CA TYR A 34 -0.31 11.57 -11.09
C TYR A 34 0.59 10.40 -11.51
N ASN A 35 1.72 10.67 -12.19
CA ASN A 35 2.63 9.61 -12.61
C ASN A 35 3.31 8.94 -11.42
N SER A 36 3.65 9.71 -10.39
CA SER A 36 4.20 9.18 -9.13
C SER A 36 3.18 8.33 -8.38
N VAL A 37 1.92 8.78 -8.31
CA VAL A 37 0.82 8.02 -7.69
C VAL A 37 0.57 6.72 -8.44
N LYS A 38 0.44 6.79 -9.76
CA LYS A 38 0.27 5.62 -10.63
C LYS A 38 1.42 4.62 -10.49
N ALA A 39 2.66 5.10 -10.42
CA ALA A 39 3.83 4.24 -10.20
C ALA A 39 3.79 3.57 -8.82
N ALA A 40 3.33 4.27 -7.78
CA ALA A 40 3.17 3.69 -6.45
C ALA A 40 2.09 2.59 -6.42
N PHE A 41 0.94 2.81 -7.06
CA PHE A 41 -0.10 1.77 -7.21
C PHE A 41 0.42 0.55 -7.98
N ALA A 42 1.16 0.76 -9.07
CA ALA A 42 1.79 -0.34 -9.81
C ALA A 42 2.77 -1.11 -8.92
N LYS A 43 3.63 -0.41 -8.18
CA LYS A 43 4.59 -1.03 -7.26
C LYS A 43 3.92 -1.82 -6.14
N LEU A 44 2.85 -1.30 -5.54
CA LEU A 44 2.07 -2.02 -4.53
C LEU A 44 1.43 -3.29 -5.10
N ALA A 45 1.01 -3.27 -6.36
CA ALA A 45 0.50 -4.46 -7.03
C ALA A 45 1.61 -5.47 -7.35
N ASP A 46 2.77 -5.00 -7.82
CA ASP A 46 3.93 -5.85 -8.10
C ASP A 46 4.49 -6.51 -6.82
N GLU A 47 4.41 -5.80 -5.69
CA GLU A 47 4.77 -6.31 -4.36
C GLU A 47 3.69 -7.23 -3.74
N GLY A 48 2.53 -7.40 -4.39
CA GLY A 48 1.47 -8.30 -3.94
C GLY A 48 0.47 -7.70 -2.96
N PHE A 49 0.67 -6.46 -2.50
CA PHE A 49 -0.25 -5.77 -1.58
C PHE A 49 -1.59 -5.39 -2.23
N LEU A 50 -1.58 -5.15 -3.54
CA LEU A 50 -2.78 -4.85 -4.32
C LEU A 50 -2.95 -5.87 -5.44
N GLU A 51 -4.20 -6.14 -5.78
CA GLU A 51 -4.56 -6.82 -7.03
C GLU A 51 -4.97 -5.78 -8.07
N ARG A 52 -4.81 -6.13 -9.34
CA ARG A 52 -5.21 -5.30 -10.47
C ARG A 52 -6.21 -6.06 -11.35
N PRO A 53 -7.49 -6.12 -10.93
CA PRO A 53 -8.51 -6.89 -11.65
C PRO A 53 -8.78 -6.34 -13.05
N SER A 54 -8.56 -5.03 -13.26
CA SER A 54 -8.68 -4.40 -14.57
C SER A 54 -7.82 -3.15 -14.70
N ARG A 55 -7.69 -2.60 -15.92
CA ARG A 55 -6.83 -1.45 -16.18
C ARG A 55 -7.35 -0.22 -15.42
N GLY A 56 -6.57 0.23 -14.43
CA GLY A 56 -6.86 1.45 -13.67
C GLY A 56 -7.65 1.19 -12.38
N ASN A 57 -8.12 -0.04 -12.18
CA ASN A 57 -8.76 -0.47 -10.94
C ASN A 57 -7.79 -1.32 -10.14
N TYR A 58 -7.79 -1.10 -8.83
CA TYR A 58 -7.00 -1.82 -7.86
C TYR A 58 -7.90 -2.29 -6.74
N GLU A 59 -7.56 -3.43 -6.14
CA GLU A 59 -8.25 -3.96 -4.96
C GLU A 59 -7.21 -4.38 -3.91
N PRO A 60 -7.48 -4.25 -2.61
CA PRO A 60 -6.56 -4.74 -1.59
C PRO A 60 -6.41 -6.27 -1.66
N ASN A 61 -5.17 -6.76 -1.69
CA ASN A 61 -4.93 -8.20 -1.52
C ASN A 61 -4.91 -8.55 -0.02
N ILE A 62 -6.09 -8.69 0.57
CA ILE A 62 -6.25 -8.89 2.02
C ILE A 62 -5.48 -10.14 2.51
N ALA A 63 -5.49 -11.22 1.72
CA ALA A 63 -4.79 -12.45 2.09
C ALA A 63 -3.27 -12.22 2.19
N PHE A 64 -2.66 -11.59 1.19
CA PHE A 64 -1.24 -11.27 1.21
C PHE A 64 -0.88 -10.30 2.35
N ILE A 65 -1.68 -9.23 2.54
CA ILE A 65 -1.47 -8.24 3.61
C ILE A 65 -1.43 -8.90 4.99
N LEU A 66 -2.37 -9.81 5.26
CA LEU A 66 -2.43 -10.50 6.55
C LEU A 66 -1.24 -11.44 6.75
N LEU A 67 -0.85 -12.18 5.72
CA LEU A 67 0.29 -13.09 5.80
C LEU A 67 1.62 -12.33 5.98
N ASP A 68 1.85 -11.26 5.23
CA ASP A 68 3.02 -10.37 5.39
C ASP A 68 3.09 -9.80 6.81
N LEU A 69 1.95 -9.34 7.34
CA LEU A 69 1.88 -8.81 8.70
C LEU A 69 2.22 -9.89 9.74
N MET A 70 1.66 -11.10 9.61
CA MET A 70 1.95 -12.22 10.53
C MET A 70 3.42 -12.62 10.50
N GLU A 71 4.03 -12.68 9.32
CA GLU A 71 5.46 -12.98 9.15
C GLU A 71 6.32 -11.92 9.85
N ARG A 72 6.03 -10.64 9.60
CA ARG A 72 6.77 -9.52 10.21
C ARG A 72 6.63 -9.48 11.72
N VAL A 73 5.44 -9.77 12.27
CA VAL A 73 5.24 -9.88 13.72
C VAL A 73 6.06 -11.04 14.29
N THR A 74 6.03 -12.22 13.66
CA THR A 74 6.83 -13.37 14.09
C THR A 74 8.32 -13.04 14.10
N THR A 75 8.85 -12.43 13.04
CA THR A 75 10.25 -12.02 12.97
C THR A 75 10.61 -11.00 14.06
N LEU A 76 9.71 -10.06 14.37
CA LEU A 76 9.92 -9.10 15.45
C LEU A 76 9.97 -9.80 16.81
N GLU A 77 9.04 -10.72 17.09
CA GLU A 77 9.01 -11.48 18.34
C GLU A 77 10.27 -12.33 18.54
N GLU A 78 10.77 -12.97 17.48
CA GLU A 78 12.04 -13.71 17.50
C GLU A 78 13.25 -12.79 17.74
N SER A 79 13.25 -11.58 17.19
CA SER A 79 14.35 -10.62 17.35
C SER A 79 14.43 -9.98 18.75
N VAL A 80 13.30 -9.92 19.48
CA VAL A 80 13.22 -9.37 20.85
C VAL A 80 13.52 -10.45 21.91
N SER A 81 13.41 -11.73 21.53
CA SER A 81 13.59 -12.88 22.44
C SER A 81 15.06 -13.35 22.57
N VAL A 82 16.03 -12.50 22.19
CA VAL A 82 17.49 -12.74 22.34
C VAL A 82 18.06 -11.88 23.45
#